data_AF-X1JBT3-F1
#
_entry.id   AF-X1JBT3-F1
#
_cell.length_a   1.000
_cell.length_b   1.000
_cell.length_c   1.000
_cell.angle_alpha   90.00
_cell.angle_beta   90.00
_cell.angle_gamma   90.00
#
_symmetry.space_group_name_H-M   'P 1'
#
loop_
_entity.id
_entity.type
_entity.pdbx_description
1 polymer ?
#
loop_
_entity_poly.entity_id
_entity_poly.type
_entity_poly.pdbx_seq_one_letter_code
_entity_poly.pdbx_strand_id
1 'polypeptide(L)' 'NDKNVNALRKLNILKPTPVQKEAIPLILKGQNIMAQAKTGSGKTLAFV' A
#
# COMPACT_ATOMS: atom_id res chain seq x y z
N ASN A 1 9.94 -13.57 0.10
CA ASN A 1 8.82 -12.69 -0.31
C ASN A 1 7.44 -13.14 0.20
N ASP A 2 7.33 -14.16 1.05
CA ASP A 2 6.02 -14.67 1.50
C ASP A 2 5.50 -14.08 2.82
N LYS A 3 6.39 -13.54 3.66
CA LYS A 3 6.04 -13.00 4.99
C LYS A 3 5.05 -11.83 4.90
N ASN A 4 5.26 -10.92 3.94
CA ASN A 4 4.43 -9.72 3.76
C ASN A 4 3.04 -10.08 3.23
N VAL A 5 2.96 -11.00 2.26
CA VAL A 5 1.68 -11.47 1.71
C VAL A 5 0.84 -12.18 2.79
N ASN A 6 1.48 -13.01 3.63
CA ASN A 6 0.81 -13.69 4.73
C ASN A 6 0.34 -12.71 5.82
N ALA A 7 1.10 -11.64 6.09
CA ALA A 7 0.68 -10.57 7.01
C ALA A 7 -0.54 -9.80 6.48
N LEU A 8 -0.56 -9.45 5.19
CA LEU A 8 -1.70 -8.79 4.53
C LEU A 8 -2.96 -9.65 4.60
N ARG A 9 -2.83 -10.97 4.37
CA ARG A 9 -3.94 -11.93 4.50
C ARG A 9 -4.49 -12.00 5.92
N LYS A 10 -3.62 -12.03 6.95
CA LYS A 10 -4.05 -12.04 8.36
C LYS A 10 -4.81 -10.77 8.75
N LEU A 11 -4.49 -9.65 8.12
CA LEU A 11 -5.18 -8.37 8.30
C LEU A 11 -6.44 -8.23 7.43
N ASN A 12 -6.86 -9.28 6.71
CA ASN A 12 -7.95 -9.26 5.72
C ASN A 12 -7.77 -8.19 4.62
N ILE A 13 -6.53 -7.79 4.34
CA ILE A 13 -6.20 -6.84 3.28
C ILE A 13 -6.02 -7.64 1.99
N LEU A 14 -7.15 -7.95 1.36
CA LEU A 14 -7.21 -8.82 0.18
C LEU A 14 -7.03 -8.05 -1.13
N LYS A 15 -7.32 -6.74 -1.12
CA LYS A 15 -7.20 -5.87 -2.30
C LYS A 15 -6.61 -4.52 -1.89
N PRO A 16 -5.60 -4.02 -2.61
CA PRO A 16 -5.08 -2.68 -2.37
C PRO A 16 -6.14 -1.62 -2.66
N THR A 17 -6.18 -0.58 -1.82
CA THR A 17 -7.03 0.60 -2.03
C THR A 17 -6.58 1.36 -3.30
N PRO A 18 -7.43 2.23 -3.89
CA PRO A 18 -7.05 2.97 -5.10
C PRO A 18 -5.72 3.71 -4.96
N VAL A 19 -5.51 4.39 -3.82
CA VAL A 19 -4.24 5.09 -3.53
C VAL A 19 -3.05 4.13 -3.42
N GLN A 20 -3.23 2.93 -2.84
CA GLN A 20 -2.17 1.92 -2.77
C GLN A 20 -1.82 1.36 -4.15
N LYS A 21 -2.81 1.14 -5.04
CA LYS A 21 -2.57 0.67 -6.41
C LYS A 21 -1.71 1.62 -7.22
N GLU A 22 -1.91 2.92 -7.01
CA GLU A 22 -1.15 3.96 -7.71
C GLU A 22 0.21 4.21 -7.05
N ALA A 23 0.27 4.20 -5.71
CA ALA A 23 1.48 4.52 -4.95
C ALA A 23 2.52 3.39 -4.91
N ILE A 24 2.10 2.14 -4.70
CA ILE A 24 3.02 1.00 -4.50
C ILE A 24 4.00 0.83 -5.68
N PRO A 25 3.55 0.85 -6.97
CA PRO A 25 4.48 0.72 -8.09
C PRO A 25 5.50 1.85 -8.19
N LEU A 26 5.13 3.07 -7.78
CA LEU A 26 6.02 4.24 -7.82
C LEU A 26 7.06 4.19 -6.69
N ILE A 27 6.64 3.80 -5.49
CA ILE A 27 7.53 3.57 -4.33
C ILE A 27 8.53 2.45 -4.64
N LEU A 28 8.08 1.34 -5.24
CA LEU A 28 8.95 0.23 -5.64
C LEU A 28 9.98 0.63 -6.70
N LYS A 29 9.71 1.69 -7.48
CA LYS A 29 10.67 2.29 -8.43
C LYS A 29 11.61 3.30 -7.78
N GLY A 30 11.55 3.49 -6.46
CA GLY A 30 12.36 4.47 -5.72
C GLY A 30 11.98 5.92 -6.01
N GLN A 31 10.78 6.17 -6.54
CA GLN A 31 10.32 7.53 -6.85
C GLN A 31 9.74 8.19 -5.60
N ASN A 32 10.07 9.47 -5.39
CA ASN A 32 9.43 10.29 -4.38
C ASN A 32 8.02 10.65 -4.84
N ILE A 33 7.01 10.29 -4.05
CA ILE A 33 5.60 10.56 -4.36
C ILE A 33 4.91 11.30 -3.23
N MET A 34 3.95 12.17 -3.58
CA MET A 34 3.03 12.80 -2.64
C MET A 34 1.63 12.23 -2.87
N ALA A 35 1.14 11.41 -1.94
CA ALA A 35 -0.18 10.79 -2.01
C ALA A 35 -1.18 11.51 -1.10
N GLN A 36 -2.23 12.08 -1.67
CA GLN A 36 -3.33 12.70 -0.93
C GLN A 36 -4.57 11.79 -1.00
N ALA A 37 -5.09 11.39 0.16
CA ALA A 37 -6.35 10.64 0.25
C ALA A 37 -7.01 10.90 1.60
N LYS A 38 -8.31 10.62 1.74
CA LYS A 38 -9.06 10.79 3.01
C LYS A 38 -8.47 9.93 4.15
N THR A 39 -8.62 10.35 5.40
CA THR A 39 -8.25 9.55 6.58
C THR A 39 -8.92 8.16 6.53
N GLY A 40 -8.21 7.11 6.95
CA GLY A 40 -8.70 5.71 6.86
C GLY A 40 -8.54 5.04 5.48
N SER A 41 -7.99 5.71 4.46
CA SER A 41 -7.85 5.15 3.09
C SER A 41 -6.69 4.16 2.88
N GLY A 42 -6.00 3.75 3.95
CA GLY A 42 -4.89 2.80 3.88
C GLY A 42 -3.55 3.38 3.38
N LYS A 43 -3.37 4.71 3.33
CA LYS A 43 -2.10 5.35 2.92
C LYS A 43 -0.87 4.80 3.65
N THR A 44 -0.97 4.56 4.96
CA THR A 44 0.14 4.03 5.77
C THR A 44 0.68 2.73 5.19
N LEU A 45 -0.19 1.79 4.82
CA LEU A 45 0.19 0.51 4.24
C LEU A 45 0.83 0.61 2.84
N ALA A 46 0.73 1.75 2.17
CA ALA A 46 1.40 1.95 0.89
C ALA A 46 2.91 2.21 1.05
N PHE A 47 3.36 2.66 2.23
CA PHE A 47 4.73 3.09 2.50
C PHE A 47 5.55 2.09 3.35
N VAL A 48 4.96 0.97 3.79
CA VAL A 48 5.60 -0.08 4.62
C VAL A 48 5.72 -1.38 3.84
#